data_AF-A0A7S1AGS0-F1
#
_entry.id   AF-A0A7S1AGS0-F1
#
_cell.length_a   1.000
_cell.length_b   1.000
_cell.length_c   1.000
_cell.angle_alpha   90.00
_cell.angle_beta   90.00
_cell.angle_gamma   90.00
#
_symmetry.space_group_name_H-M   'P 1'
#
loop_
_entity.id
_entity.type
_entity.pdbx_description
1 polymer ?
#
loop_
_entity_poly.entity_id
_entity_poly.type
_entity_poly.pdbx_seq_one_letter_code
_entity_poly.pdbx_strand_id
1 'polypeptide(L)'
;MVVPLPQTGLSGPPPPELRGRFEVLKYCVLCMGGSLVLKLLVGLLMAKPMEMIFGSLSLILDVVIGIFLLSDDLTIAPAHHCLVTTVCQSCATQQDCSGGMSCLLSFVICNTITVVLDILINGVLGTIVNGTQVVLSGVEDETANDPMLPMLKLAITLHIVSTLMALIAQSIAVYVGFKAFQESNTGSSVIPGTWGNNQGAGSWAGGQGGQGGQGGQAETPQEARPAAGFQVFSGQGNRLGS
;
A
#
# COMPACT_ATOMS: atom_id res chain seq x y z
N MET A 1 -32.37 -0.23 -13.54
CA MET A 1 -31.13 -0.24 -14.35
C MET A 1 -30.02 0.32 -13.48
N VAL A 2 -29.12 -0.54 -13.00
CA VAL A 2 -27.90 -0.10 -12.33
C VAL A 2 -26.90 0.17 -13.44
N VAL A 3 -26.58 1.44 -13.68
CA VAL A 3 -25.53 1.80 -14.63
C VAL A 3 -24.22 1.38 -13.97
N PRO A 4 -23.47 0.42 -14.54
CA PRO A 4 -22.16 0.10 -14.01
C PRO A 4 -21.32 1.38 -14.12
N LEU A 5 -20.96 1.94 -12.97
CA LEU A 5 -19.94 2.98 -12.90
C LEU A 5 -18.71 2.42 -13.63
N PRO A 6 -18.06 3.19 -14.52
CA PRO A 6 -16.87 2.72 -15.19
C PRO A 6 -15.90 2.25 -14.11
N GLN A 7 -15.59 0.95 -14.10
CA GLN A 7 -14.53 0.42 -13.26
C GLN A 7 -13.23 1.00 -13.80
N THR A 8 -12.89 2.22 -13.36
CA THR A 8 -11.59 2.86 -13.52
C THR A 8 -10.56 2.20 -12.60
N GLY A 9 -10.64 0.87 -12.49
CA GLY A 9 -9.62 0.08 -11.84
C GLY A 9 -8.47 -0.01 -12.81
N LEU A 10 -7.41 0.76 -12.56
CA LEU A 10 -6.10 0.52 -13.12
C LEU A 10 -5.60 -0.82 -12.55
N SER A 11 -6.15 -1.93 -13.05
CA SER A 11 -5.71 -3.27 -12.67
C SER A 11 -4.57 -3.66 -13.60
N GLY A 12 -3.46 -4.08 -13.00
CA GLY A 12 -2.25 -4.45 -13.71
C GLY A 12 -0.99 -3.86 -13.08
N PRO A 13 0.18 -4.35 -13.52
CA PRO A 13 1.46 -3.88 -13.01
C PRO A 13 1.66 -2.39 -13.34
N PRO A 14 2.37 -1.63 -12.48
CA PRO A 14 2.61 -0.22 -12.71
C PRO A 14 3.38 0.00 -14.02
N PRO A 15 2.98 0.99 -14.85
CA PRO A 15 3.69 1.33 -16.07
C PRO A 15 5.15 1.70 -15.76
N PRO A 16 6.09 1.46 -16.70
CA PRO A 16 7.52 1.66 -16.46
C PRO A 16 7.87 3.10 -16.04
N GLU A 17 7.09 4.08 -16.49
CA GLU A 17 7.25 5.50 -16.15
C GLU A 17 7.01 5.78 -14.66
N LEU A 18 6.16 4.99 -13.99
CA LEU A 18 5.83 5.14 -12.57
C LEU A 18 6.74 4.35 -11.64
N ARG A 19 7.63 3.49 -12.15
CA ARG A 19 8.48 2.63 -11.31
C ARG A 19 9.32 3.42 -10.29
N GLY A 20 9.90 4.54 -10.72
CA GLY A 20 10.68 5.39 -9.81
C GLY A 20 9.84 5.98 -8.65
N ARG A 21 8.53 6.22 -8.86
CA ARG A 21 7.63 6.67 -7.79
C ARG A 21 7.32 5.53 -6.82
N PHE A 22 7.08 4.33 -7.35
CA PHE A 22 6.79 3.14 -6.56
C PHE A 22 7.98 2.70 -5.70
N GLU A 23 9.21 2.89 -6.17
CA GLU A 23 10.42 2.67 -5.36
C GLU A 23 10.46 3.61 -4.14
N VAL A 24 10.12 4.90 -4.32
CA VAL A 24 10.04 5.83 -3.20
C VAL A 24 8.91 5.44 -2.23
N LEU A 25 7.74 5.06 -2.75
CA LEU A 25 6.62 4.56 -1.93
C LEU A 25 7.02 3.33 -1.12
N LYS A 26 7.79 2.41 -1.69
CA LYS A 26 8.35 1.25 -1.00
C LYS A 26 9.20 1.64 0.20
N TYR A 27 10.12 2.58 0.04
CA TYR A 27 10.92 3.06 1.17
C TYR A 27 10.05 3.75 2.22
N CYS A 28 8.98 4.46 1.83
CA CYS A 28 8.04 5.06 2.77
C CYS A 28 7.28 4.00 3.58
N VAL A 29 6.78 2.94 2.92
CA VAL A 29 6.07 1.83 3.60
C VAL A 29 7.01 1.07 4.55
N LEU A 30 8.25 0.80 4.13
CA LEU A 30 9.24 0.18 5.02
C LEU A 30 9.61 1.07 6.21
N CYS A 31 9.74 2.38 5.98
CA CYS A 31 10.01 3.36 7.04
C CYS A 31 8.83 3.44 8.04
N MET A 32 7.59 3.45 7.55
CA MET A 32 6.39 3.36 8.38
C MET A 32 6.36 2.06 9.19
N GLY A 33 6.62 0.92 8.56
CA GLY A 33 6.70 -0.38 9.26
C GLY A 33 7.79 -0.40 10.34
N GLY A 34 8.98 0.14 10.05
CA GLY A 34 10.06 0.27 11.03
C GLY A 34 9.69 1.18 12.20
N SER A 35 9.03 2.31 11.91
CA SER A 35 8.55 3.24 12.95
C SER A 35 7.48 2.61 13.84
N LEU A 36 6.60 1.76 13.28
CA LEU A 36 5.60 1.00 14.01
C LEU A 36 6.27 0.01 14.99
N VAL A 37 7.27 -0.76 14.53
CA VAL A 37 8.02 -1.68 15.39
C VAL A 37 8.67 -0.90 16.54
N LEU A 38 9.28 0.25 16.25
CA LEU A 38 9.91 1.08 17.27
C LEU A 38 8.88 1.62 18.29
N LYS A 39 7.70 2.06 17.83
CA LYS A 39 6.59 2.46 18.70
C LYS A 39 6.12 1.32 19.62
N LEU A 40 5.97 0.12 19.09
CA LEU A 40 5.56 -1.05 19.87
C LEU A 40 6.62 -1.44 20.91
N LEU A 41 7.91 -1.37 20.55
CA LEU A 41 9.01 -1.57 21.50
C LEU A 41 8.98 -0.54 22.62
N VAL A 42 8.76 0.73 22.30
CA VAL A 42 8.59 1.79 23.31
C VAL A 42 7.39 1.51 24.22
N GLY A 43 6.25 1.08 23.67
CA GLY A 43 5.07 0.72 24.46
C GLY A 43 5.32 -0.44 25.43
N LEU A 44 6.13 -1.41 25.01
CA LEU A 44 6.58 -2.50 25.87
C LEU A 44 7.49 -1.97 26.99
N LEU A 45 8.46 -1.10 26.67
CA LEU A 45 9.38 -0.50 27.64
C LEU A 45 8.65 0.39 28.67
N MET A 46 7.58 1.08 28.26
CA MET A 46 6.76 1.92 29.14
C MET A 46 5.66 1.14 29.89
N ALA A 47 5.62 -0.20 29.75
CA ALA A 47 4.60 -1.08 30.33
C ALA A 47 3.14 -0.68 30.00
N LYS A 48 2.93 -0.02 28.85
CA LYS A 48 1.62 0.41 28.34
C LYS A 48 1.38 -0.07 26.90
N PRO A 49 1.45 -1.39 26.64
CA PRO A 49 1.38 -1.92 25.28
C PRO A 49 0.01 -1.67 24.64
N MET A 50 -1.10 -1.80 25.38
CA MET A 50 -2.45 -1.66 24.81
C MET A 50 -2.73 -0.24 24.33
N GLU A 51 -2.36 0.77 25.12
CA GLU A 51 -2.52 2.19 24.74
C GLU A 51 -1.74 2.49 23.45
N MET A 52 -0.51 1.97 23.35
CA MET A 52 0.33 2.14 22.15
C MET A 52 -0.19 1.36 20.94
N ILE A 53 -0.75 0.17 21.12
CA ILE A 53 -1.37 -0.61 20.04
C ILE A 53 -2.57 0.14 19.48
N PHE A 54 -3.50 0.58 20.34
CA PHE A 54 -4.69 1.32 19.91
C PHE A 54 -4.32 2.65 19.22
N GLY A 55 -3.34 3.38 19.76
CA GLY A 55 -2.82 4.60 19.14
C GLY A 55 -2.10 4.36 17.82
N SER A 56 -1.63 3.13 17.56
CA SER A 56 -0.91 2.77 16.32
C SER A 56 -1.79 2.11 15.27
N LEU A 57 -3.09 1.89 15.53
CA LEU A 57 -3.99 1.20 14.59
C LEU A 57 -4.06 1.90 13.23
N SER A 58 -4.13 3.23 13.20
CA SER A 58 -4.14 3.99 11.94
C SER A 58 -2.88 3.74 11.11
N LEU A 59 -1.71 3.75 11.76
CA LEU A 59 -0.43 3.45 11.11
C LEU A 59 -0.33 1.98 10.66
N ILE A 60 -0.87 1.04 11.44
CA ILE A 60 -0.94 -0.38 11.06
C ILE A 60 -1.76 -0.54 9.77
N LEU A 61 -2.93 0.11 9.69
CA LEU A 61 -3.78 0.08 8.50
C LEU A 61 -3.06 0.68 7.28
N ASP A 62 -2.40 1.84 7.44
CA ASP A 62 -1.63 2.47 6.37
C ASP A 62 -0.51 1.57 5.85
N VAL A 63 0.21 0.87 6.75
CA VAL A 63 1.25 -0.09 6.39
C VAL A 63 0.66 -1.30 5.66
N VAL A 64 -0.45 -1.85 6.15
CA VAL A 64 -1.13 -2.99 5.49
C VAL A 64 -1.55 -2.61 4.09
N ILE A 65 -2.25 -1.48 3.90
CA ILE A 65 -2.66 -0.99 2.58
C ILE A 65 -1.44 -0.74 1.69
N GLY A 66 -0.35 -0.20 2.26
CA GLY A 66 0.92 -0.02 1.56
C GLY A 66 1.55 -1.34 1.08
N ILE A 67 1.44 -2.42 1.85
CA ILE A 67 1.91 -3.75 1.45
C ILE A 67 1.06 -4.31 0.30
N PHE A 68 -0.26 -4.12 0.33
CA PHE A 68 -1.14 -4.49 -0.78
C PHE A 68 -0.87 -3.66 -2.06
N LEU A 69 -0.55 -2.37 -1.90
CA LEU A 69 -0.15 -1.50 -3.01
C LEU A 69 1.15 -1.98 -3.69
N LEU A 70 2.07 -2.55 -2.90
CA LEU A 70 3.40 -2.99 -3.34
C LEU A 70 3.49 -4.52 -3.53
N SER A 71 2.35 -5.19 -3.75
CA SER A 71 2.29 -6.65 -3.92
C SER A 71 3.15 -7.17 -5.09
N ASP A 72 3.38 -6.33 -6.09
CA ASP A 72 4.18 -6.66 -7.28
C ASP A 72 5.70 -6.63 -7.03
N ASP A 73 6.16 -6.08 -5.90
CA ASP A 73 7.58 -6.02 -5.56
C ASP A 73 8.06 -7.33 -4.92
N LEU A 74 9.11 -7.92 -5.50
CA LEU A 74 9.70 -9.20 -5.05
C LEU A 74 10.09 -9.21 -3.56
N THR A 75 10.45 -8.06 -2.99
CA THR A 75 10.85 -7.97 -1.59
C THR A 75 9.67 -7.92 -0.62
N ILE A 76 8.51 -7.42 -1.07
CA ILE A 76 7.30 -7.25 -0.25
C ILE A 76 6.31 -8.41 -0.48
N ALA A 77 6.42 -9.12 -1.61
CA ALA A 77 5.59 -10.28 -1.93
C ALA A 77 5.45 -11.31 -0.80
N PRO A 78 6.50 -11.68 -0.02
CA PRO A 78 6.35 -12.61 1.10
C PRO A 78 5.50 -12.05 2.24
N ALA A 79 5.66 -10.75 2.54
CA ALA A 79 4.86 -10.08 3.58
C ALA A 79 3.40 -9.97 3.16
N HIS A 80 3.14 -9.64 1.88
CA HIS A 80 1.80 -9.66 1.30
C HIS A 80 1.16 -11.05 1.38
N HIS A 81 1.88 -12.11 0.97
CA HIS A 81 1.40 -13.49 1.06
C HIS A 81 1.09 -13.91 2.51
N CYS A 82 1.92 -13.49 3.47
CA CYS A 82 1.66 -13.71 4.89
C CYS A 82 0.37 -13.00 5.35
N LEU A 83 0.17 -11.73 4.98
CA LEU A 83 -1.03 -10.97 5.34
C LEU A 83 -2.31 -11.56 4.73
N VAL A 84 -2.26 -11.95 3.46
CA VAL A 84 -3.40 -12.56 2.78
C VAL A 84 -3.75 -13.92 3.41
N THR A 85 -2.77 -14.73 3.76
CA THR A 85 -3.00 -16.05 4.36
C THR A 85 -3.41 -16.01 5.84
N THR A 86 -3.09 -14.94 6.57
CA THR A 86 -3.37 -14.84 8.01
C THR A 86 -4.57 -13.95 8.33
N VAL A 87 -4.61 -12.74 7.76
CA VAL A 87 -5.60 -11.71 8.11
C VAL A 87 -6.76 -11.70 7.11
N CYS A 88 -6.48 -11.86 5.82
CA CYS A 88 -7.46 -11.70 4.75
C CYS A 88 -7.80 -13.02 4.05
N GLN A 89 -7.91 -14.13 4.79
CA GLN A 89 -8.25 -15.44 4.22
C GLN A 89 -9.55 -15.40 3.40
N SER A 90 -10.53 -14.60 3.83
CA SER A 90 -11.81 -14.43 3.13
C SER A 90 -11.68 -13.66 1.82
N CYS A 91 -10.64 -12.84 1.64
CA CYS A 91 -10.44 -12.09 0.40
C CYS A 91 -9.62 -12.89 -0.62
N ALA A 92 -8.77 -13.82 -0.15
CA ALA A 92 -8.03 -14.73 -1.01
C ALA A 92 -8.97 -15.60 -1.87
N THR A 93 -10.14 -15.97 -1.35
CA THR A 93 -11.12 -16.82 -2.05
C THR A 93 -11.90 -16.08 -3.13
N GLN A 94 -12.05 -14.75 -3.02
CA GLN A 94 -12.84 -13.95 -3.97
C GLN A 94 -12.01 -13.40 -5.12
N GLN A 95 -10.68 -13.55 -5.11
CA GLN A 95 -9.77 -13.02 -6.13
C GLN A 95 -9.84 -11.49 -6.32
N ASP A 96 -10.60 -10.79 -5.46
CA ASP A 96 -10.83 -9.35 -5.49
C ASP A 96 -9.66 -8.55 -4.89
N CYS A 97 -8.80 -9.18 -4.10
CA CYS A 97 -7.55 -8.56 -3.61
C CYS A 97 -6.43 -8.66 -4.65
N SER A 98 -6.67 -8.12 -5.84
CA SER A 98 -5.67 -8.06 -6.91
C SER A 98 -4.49 -7.11 -6.61
N GLY A 99 -4.53 -6.37 -5.50
CA GLY A 99 -3.44 -5.50 -5.07
C GLY A 99 -3.07 -4.44 -6.10
N GLY A 100 -1.84 -3.94 -6.02
CA GLY A 100 -1.26 -3.06 -7.01
C GLY A 100 -1.92 -1.68 -7.09
N MET A 101 -2.02 -1.14 -8.30
CA MET A 101 -2.38 0.27 -8.55
C MET A 101 -3.81 0.63 -8.13
N SER A 102 -4.72 -0.35 -8.03
CA SER A 102 -6.07 -0.16 -7.49
C SER A 102 -6.06 0.31 -6.03
N CYS A 103 -5.04 -0.06 -5.26
CA CYS A 103 -4.89 0.36 -3.85
C CYS A 103 -4.27 1.75 -3.69
N LEU A 104 -3.74 2.35 -4.76
CA LEU A 104 -2.96 3.59 -4.70
C LEU A 104 -3.79 4.78 -4.19
N LEU A 105 -5.01 4.95 -4.70
CA LEU A 105 -5.88 6.03 -4.26
C LEU A 105 -6.31 5.85 -2.79
N SER A 106 -6.73 4.65 -2.42
CA SER A 106 -7.09 4.33 -1.03
C SER A 106 -5.92 4.56 -0.09
N PHE A 107 -4.71 4.14 -0.47
CA PHE A 107 -3.49 4.38 0.28
C PHE A 107 -3.23 5.88 0.51
N VAL A 108 -3.33 6.70 -0.55
CA VAL A 108 -3.14 8.15 -0.45
C VAL A 108 -4.19 8.79 0.45
N ILE A 109 -5.47 8.41 0.30
CA ILE A 109 -6.56 8.96 1.11
C ILE A 109 -6.40 8.57 2.59
N CYS A 110 -6.14 7.29 2.88
CA CYS A 110 -5.93 6.81 4.24
C CYS A 110 -4.75 7.54 4.91
N ASN A 111 -3.59 7.59 4.26
CA ASN A 111 -2.43 8.31 4.81
C ASN A 111 -2.72 9.81 5.00
N THR A 112 -3.46 10.44 4.07
CA THR A 112 -3.83 11.86 4.21
C THR A 112 -4.71 12.07 5.44
N ILE A 113 -5.71 11.22 5.64
CA ILE A 113 -6.59 11.27 6.82
C ILE A 113 -5.76 11.03 8.08
N THR A 114 -4.90 10.02 8.10
CA THR A 114 -4.04 9.71 9.26
C THR A 114 -3.16 10.90 9.62
N VAL A 115 -2.46 11.51 8.65
CA VAL A 115 -1.61 12.69 8.90
C VAL A 115 -2.43 13.86 9.45
N VAL A 116 -3.61 14.12 8.90
CA VAL A 116 -4.50 15.19 9.38
C VAL A 116 -4.99 14.91 10.80
N LEU A 117 -5.43 13.69 11.10
CA LEU A 117 -5.88 13.31 12.44
C LEU A 117 -4.74 13.33 13.46
N ASP A 118 -3.54 12.91 13.07
CA ASP A 118 -2.36 12.93 13.93
C ASP A 118 -1.95 14.36 14.29
N ILE A 119 -2.01 15.29 13.33
CA ILE A 119 -1.70 16.70 13.56
C ILE A 119 -2.81 17.39 14.39
N LEU A 120 -4.08 17.16 14.05
CA LEU A 120 -5.20 17.90 14.66
C LEU A 120 -5.69 17.33 15.99
N ILE A 121 -5.85 16.01 16.08
CA ILE A 121 -6.51 15.35 17.22
C ILE A 121 -5.49 14.81 18.22
N ASN A 122 -4.47 14.10 17.73
CA ASN A 122 -3.50 13.45 18.61
C ASN A 122 -2.49 14.44 19.22
N GLY A 123 -2.55 15.71 18.81
CA GLY A 123 -1.68 16.75 19.35
C GLY A 123 -0.20 16.39 19.23
N VAL A 124 0.19 15.72 18.13
CA VAL A 124 1.55 15.19 17.94
C VAL A 124 2.61 16.27 18.19
N LEU A 125 2.34 17.52 17.77
CA LEU A 125 3.21 18.66 18.06
C LEU A 125 3.37 18.92 19.56
N GLY A 126 2.29 18.86 20.33
CA GLY A 126 2.32 19.00 21.79
C GLY A 126 3.11 17.88 22.45
N THR A 127 2.91 16.62 22.00
CA THR A 127 3.68 15.47 22.49
C THR A 127 5.18 15.62 22.18
N ILE A 128 5.53 16.09 20.99
CA ILE A 128 6.93 16.34 20.60
C ILE A 128 7.54 17.46 21.44
N VAL A 129 6.85 18.60 21.59
CA VAL A 129 7.36 19.75 22.37
C VAL A 129 7.51 19.36 23.84
N ASN A 130 6.50 18.77 24.44
CA ASN A 130 6.53 18.35 25.85
C ASN A 130 7.59 17.26 26.07
N GLY A 131 7.70 16.29 25.17
CA GLY A 131 8.70 15.24 25.26
C GLY A 131 10.13 15.77 25.09
N THR A 132 10.33 16.71 24.17
CA THR A 132 11.63 17.37 23.97
C THR A 132 11.99 18.22 25.18
N GLN A 133 11.01 18.91 25.78
CA GLN A 133 11.21 19.65 27.02
C GLN A 133 11.63 18.72 28.16
N VAL A 134 11.00 17.55 28.33
CA VAL A 134 11.39 16.54 29.34
C VAL A 134 12.80 15.99 29.09
N VAL A 135 13.20 15.84 27.83
CA VAL A 135 14.56 15.38 27.47
C VAL A 135 15.60 16.47 27.72
N LEU A 136 15.29 17.72 27.37
CA LEU A 136 16.19 18.88 27.46
C LEU A 136 16.26 19.52 28.84
N SER A 137 15.18 19.49 29.63
CA SER A 137 15.13 20.07 30.98
C SER A 137 16.00 19.32 31.98
N GLY A 138 16.75 18.31 31.52
CA GLY A 138 18.12 18.14 31.99
C GLY A 138 18.29 17.85 33.47
N VAL A 139 17.28 17.37 34.20
CA VAL A 139 17.36 16.83 35.58
C VAL A 139 18.45 17.53 36.40
N GLU A 140 18.33 18.85 36.53
CA GLU A 140 19.15 19.56 37.51
C GLU A 140 18.67 19.25 38.94
N ASP A 141 17.48 18.65 39.10
CA ASP A 141 16.89 18.33 40.41
C ASP A 141 17.12 16.87 40.84
N GLU A 142 18.12 16.69 41.72
CA GLU A 142 18.09 15.98 43.01
C GLU A 142 17.42 14.59 43.16
N THR A 143 17.10 13.87 42.09
CA THR A 143 16.54 12.50 42.13
C THR A 143 17.53 11.45 41.61
N ALA A 144 18.81 11.61 41.97
CA ALA A 144 19.94 10.82 41.48
C ALA A 144 19.92 9.31 41.80
N ASN A 145 18.89 8.79 42.47
CA ASN A 145 18.84 7.41 42.94
C ASN A 145 17.82 6.51 42.24
N ASP A 146 17.01 7.00 41.30
CA ASP A 146 16.07 6.13 40.57
C ASP A 146 16.74 5.49 39.34
N PRO A 147 17.04 4.17 39.35
CA PRO A 147 17.73 3.49 38.25
C PRO A 147 16.90 3.42 36.95
N MET A 148 15.59 3.72 37.01
CA MET A 148 14.66 3.63 35.88
C MET A 148 14.61 4.91 35.03
N LEU A 149 15.09 6.04 35.56
CA LEU A 149 15.07 7.34 34.88
C LEU A 149 15.76 7.37 33.49
N PRO A 150 16.98 6.79 33.30
CA PRO A 150 17.63 6.82 31.99
C PRO A 150 16.87 5.99 30.94
N MET A 151 16.26 4.88 31.35
CA MET A 151 15.46 4.03 30.48
C MET A 151 14.20 4.75 29.99
N LEU A 152 13.54 5.50 30.89
CA LEU A 152 12.38 6.32 30.53
C LEU A 152 12.74 7.42 29.52
N LYS A 153 13.86 8.14 29.72
CA LYS A 153 14.34 9.16 28.77
C LYS A 153 14.62 8.58 27.40
N LEU A 154 15.25 7.40 27.35
CA LEU A 154 15.51 6.70 26.10
C LEU A 154 14.19 6.28 25.42
N ALA A 155 13.23 5.75 26.18
CA ALA A 155 11.91 5.37 25.65
C ALA A 155 11.16 6.59 25.07
N ILE A 156 11.14 7.73 25.76
CA ILE A 156 10.53 8.97 25.27
C ILE A 156 11.23 9.47 24.01
N THR A 157 12.56 9.43 23.97
CA THR A 157 13.33 9.86 22.80
C THR A 157 13.04 8.97 21.60
N LEU A 158 13.01 7.65 21.78
CA LEU A 158 12.63 6.70 20.73
C LEU A 158 11.18 6.90 20.29
N HIS A 159 10.28 7.27 21.19
CA HIS A 159 8.89 7.59 20.86
C HIS A 159 8.80 8.81 19.93
N ILE A 160 9.52 9.88 20.25
CA ILE A 160 9.55 11.10 19.45
C ILE A 160 10.14 10.81 18.07
N VAL A 161 11.29 10.13 18.01
CA VAL A 161 11.98 9.80 16.76
C VAL A 161 11.11 8.90 15.87
N SER A 162 10.48 7.86 16.43
CA SER A 162 9.58 6.99 15.67
C SER A 162 8.35 7.73 15.16
N THR A 163 7.77 8.62 15.96
CA THR A 163 6.59 9.41 15.55
C THR A 163 6.93 10.41 14.45
N LEU A 164 8.06 11.12 14.56
CA LEU A 164 8.54 12.02 13.51
C LEU A 164 8.85 11.28 12.21
N MET A 165 9.53 10.14 12.31
CA MET A 165 9.87 9.30 11.16
C MET A 165 8.60 8.83 10.44
N ALA A 166 7.59 8.37 11.18
CA ALA A 166 6.29 7.97 10.62
C ALA A 166 5.61 9.14 9.90
N LEU A 167 5.53 10.31 10.54
CA LEU A 167 4.88 11.50 9.99
C LEU A 167 5.54 11.96 8.68
N ILE A 168 6.87 11.98 8.65
CA ILE A 168 7.64 12.34 7.45
C ILE A 168 7.40 11.32 6.33
N ALA A 169 7.46 10.03 6.64
CA ALA A 169 7.24 8.96 5.67
C ALA A 169 5.81 9.02 5.08
N GLN A 170 4.79 9.20 5.91
CA GLN A 170 3.39 9.37 5.47
C GLN A 170 3.22 10.62 4.61
N SER A 171 3.82 11.75 4.99
CA SER A 171 3.74 13.00 4.21
C SER A 171 4.36 12.84 2.82
N ILE A 172 5.53 12.20 2.73
CA ILE A 172 6.18 11.89 1.44
C ILE A 172 5.33 10.89 0.65
N ALA A 173 4.78 9.86 1.30
CA ALA A 173 3.93 8.86 0.67
C ALA A 173 2.67 9.48 0.05
N VAL A 174 2.01 10.40 0.76
CA VAL A 174 0.85 11.16 0.25
C VAL A 174 1.24 11.98 -0.97
N TYR A 175 2.33 12.75 -0.89
CA TYR A 175 2.79 13.59 -1.99
C TYR A 175 3.16 12.78 -3.24
N VAL A 176 3.98 11.74 -3.07
CA VAL A 176 4.45 10.89 -4.18
C VAL A 176 3.30 10.06 -4.74
N GLY A 177 2.44 9.51 -3.88
CA GLY A 177 1.28 8.72 -4.29
C GLY A 177 0.25 9.57 -5.04
N PHE A 178 -0.02 10.79 -4.59
CA PHE A 178 -0.90 11.70 -5.30
C PHE A 178 -0.34 12.09 -6.66
N LYS A 179 0.97 12.33 -6.76
CA LYS A 179 1.62 12.59 -8.04
C LYS A 179 1.55 11.39 -8.98
N ALA A 180 1.80 10.18 -8.48
CA ALA A 180 1.68 8.95 -9.26
C ALA A 180 0.24 8.74 -9.77
N PHE A 181 -0.76 9.08 -8.95
CA PHE A 181 -2.18 9.07 -9.35
C PHE A 181 -2.50 10.08 -10.45
N GLN A 182 -1.93 11.28 -10.39
CA GLN A 182 -2.11 12.27 -11.46
C GLN A 182 -1.46 11.80 -12.76
N GLU A 183 -0.20 11.35 -12.69
CA GLU A 183 0.56 10.84 -13.85
C GLU A 183 -0.16 9.65 -14.52
N SER A 184 -0.80 8.77 -13.74
CA SER A 184 -1.58 7.65 -14.29
C SER A 184 -2.84 8.08 -15.04
N ASN A 185 -3.49 9.16 -14.59
CA ASN A 185 -4.67 9.71 -15.25
C ASN A 185 -4.33 10.53 -16.48
N THR A 186 -3.13 11.14 -16.54
CA THR A 186 -2.69 11.93 -17.69
C THR A 186 -2.03 11.10 -18.79
N GLY A 187 -1.30 10.03 -18.41
CA GLY A 187 -0.50 9.24 -19.35
C GLY A 187 -1.27 8.09 -20.01
N SER A 188 -2.40 7.67 -19.45
CA SER A 188 -3.21 6.63 -20.04
C SER A 188 -4.23 7.25 -21.02
N SER A 189 -3.80 7.44 -22.28
CA SER A 189 -4.78 7.35 -23.38
C SER A 189 -5.24 5.90 -23.43
N VAL A 190 -6.10 5.53 -22.50
CA VAL A 190 -6.72 4.22 -22.46
C VAL A 190 -7.47 4.08 -23.76
N ILE A 191 -6.91 3.36 -24.73
CA ILE A 191 -7.62 3.03 -25.96
C ILE A 191 -8.78 2.13 -25.52
N PRO A 192 -10.03 2.60 -25.57
CA PRO A 192 -11.16 1.80 -25.13
C PRO A 192 -11.24 0.57 -26.04
N GLY A 193 -11.13 -0.63 -25.47
CA GLY A 193 -11.22 -1.89 -26.20
C GLY A 193 -10.00 -2.82 -26.14
N THR A 194 -8.84 -2.37 -25.63
CA THR A 194 -7.65 -3.25 -25.52
C THR A 194 -7.69 -4.18 -24.29
N TRP A 195 -8.52 -3.87 -23.28
CA TRP A 195 -8.58 -4.60 -22.01
C TRP A 195 -9.22 -5.99 -22.10
N GLY A 196 -10.10 -6.21 -23.08
CA GLY A 196 -10.81 -7.48 -23.25
C GLY A 196 -9.98 -8.59 -23.89
N ASN A 197 -8.85 -8.25 -24.55
CA ASN A 197 -8.15 -9.23 -25.40
C ASN A 197 -7.02 -9.99 -24.70
N ASN A 198 -6.62 -9.58 -23.48
CA ASN A 198 -5.52 -10.23 -22.73
C ASN A 198 -5.99 -11.07 -21.51
N GLN A 199 -7.27 -11.07 -21.17
CA GLN A 199 -7.78 -11.94 -20.08
C GLN A 199 -7.81 -13.44 -20.44
N GLY A 200 -7.52 -13.82 -21.69
CA GLY A 200 -7.55 -15.21 -22.15
C GLY A 200 -6.23 -16.00 -22.09
N ALA A 201 -5.08 -15.38 -21.79
CA ALA A 201 -3.78 -16.06 -22.00
C ALA A 201 -2.71 -15.91 -20.91
N GLY A 202 -2.98 -15.15 -19.84
CA GLY A 202 -1.98 -14.88 -18.80
C GLY A 202 -2.12 -15.79 -17.58
N SER A 203 -1.62 -17.03 -17.67
CA SER A 203 -1.37 -17.88 -16.50
C SER A 203 -0.38 -17.18 -15.55
N TRP A 204 -0.88 -16.57 -14.49
CA TRP A 204 -0.09 -16.06 -13.35
C TRP A 204 0.35 -17.19 -12.39
N ALA A 205 0.50 -18.41 -12.91
CA ALA A 205 1.19 -19.47 -12.18
C ALA A 205 2.69 -19.21 -12.28
N GLY A 206 3.24 -18.59 -11.23
CA GLY A 206 4.66 -18.55 -11.00
C GLY A 206 5.26 -19.94 -11.25
N GLY A 207 6.31 -19.97 -12.07
CA GLY A 207 7.07 -21.17 -12.37
C GLY A 207 7.64 -21.78 -11.10
N GLN A 208 6.89 -22.70 -10.52
CA GLN A 208 7.41 -23.68 -9.59
C GLN A 208 8.04 -24.77 -10.44
N GLY A 209 9.37 -24.81 -10.44
CA GLY A 209 10.15 -25.89 -11.04
C GLY A 209 9.64 -27.24 -10.54
N GLY A 210 8.98 -27.96 -11.42
CA GLY A 210 8.42 -29.29 -11.20
C GLY A 210 8.64 -30.11 -12.45
N GLN A 211 9.83 -30.67 -12.55
CA GLN A 211 10.30 -31.58 -13.57
C GLN A 211 9.56 -32.93 -13.46
N GLY A 212 9.03 -33.43 -14.59
CA GLY A 212 8.44 -34.76 -14.75
C GLY A 212 7.24 -34.70 -15.69
N GLY A 213 7.40 -34.91 -17.00
CA GLY A 213 7.20 -36.25 -17.60
C GLY A 213 5.69 -36.52 -17.76
N GLN A 214 5.10 -36.84 -18.91
CA GLN A 214 5.61 -37.42 -20.13
C GLN A 214 4.43 -37.43 -21.13
N GLY A 215 4.67 -37.06 -22.39
CA GLY A 215 3.86 -37.48 -23.54
C GLY A 215 2.54 -36.75 -23.80
N GLY A 216 2.55 -35.83 -24.76
CA GLY A 216 1.31 -35.26 -25.32
C GLY A 216 1.60 -34.42 -26.55
N GLN A 217 1.41 -35.05 -27.72
CA GLN A 217 1.20 -34.51 -29.06
C GLN A 217 1.79 -33.13 -29.42
N ALA A 218 2.63 -33.13 -30.45
CA ALA A 218 3.01 -31.94 -31.18
C ALA A 218 1.76 -31.24 -31.76
N GLU A 219 1.26 -30.21 -31.07
CA GLU A 219 0.30 -29.27 -31.63
C GLU A 219 1.01 -28.46 -32.72
N THR A 220 0.54 -28.64 -33.95
CA THR A 220 0.90 -27.81 -35.11
C THR A 220 0.65 -26.34 -34.80
N PRO A 221 1.53 -25.42 -35.25
CA PRO A 221 1.31 -23.98 -35.09
C PRO A 221 0.02 -23.58 -35.81
N GLN A 222 -1.04 -23.36 -35.04
CA GLN A 222 -2.31 -22.90 -35.54
C GLN A 222 -2.18 -21.42 -35.85
N GLU A 223 -2.04 -21.12 -37.14
CA GLU A 223 -2.00 -19.77 -37.69
C GLU A 223 -3.22 -18.99 -37.18
N ALA A 224 -2.98 -18.00 -36.30
CA ALA A 224 -3.99 -17.12 -35.77
C ALA A 224 -4.52 -16.22 -36.90
N ARG A 225 -5.36 -16.77 -37.77
CA ARG A 225 -6.16 -15.98 -38.69
C ARG A 225 -7.09 -15.11 -37.86
N PRO A 226 -7.06 -13.77 -38.02
CA PRO A 226 -8.10 -12.94 -37.44
C PRO A 226 -9.44 -13.45 -37.97
N ALA A 227 -10.39 -13.68 -37.05
CA ALA A 227 -11.75 -14.08 -37.42
C ALA A 227 -12.30 -13.03 -38.39
N ALA A 228 -12.36 -13.37 -39.68
CA ALA A 228 -12.90 -12.51 -40.72
C ALA A 228 -14.40 -12.32 -40.44
N GLY A 229 -14.77 -11.20 -39.83
CA GLY A 229 -16.18 -10.83 -39.66
C GLY A 229 -16.59 -10.16 -38.34
N PHE A 230 -15.71 -9.99 -37.35
CA PHE A 230 -16.12 -9.30 -36.12
C PHE A 230 -16.06 -7.77 -36.28
N GLN A 231 -17.12 -7.20 -36.86
CA GLN A 231 -17.38 -5.75 -36.86
C GLN A 231 -18.04 -5.37 -35.53
N VAL A 232 -17.27 -4.88 -34.56
CA VAL A 232 -17.77 -4.53 -33.21
C VAL A 232 -18.79 -3.37 -33.24
N PHE A 233 -18.82 -2.58 -34.31
CA PHE A 233 -19.77 -1.47 -34.45
C PHE A 233 -20.17 -1.23 -35.91
N SER A 234 -20.84 -2.19 -36.55
CA SER A 234 -21.70 -1.85 -37.70
C SER A 234 -23.04 -1.32 -37.18
N GLY A 235 -22.98 -0.14 -36.55
CA GLY A 235 -24.16 0.60 -36.11
C GLY A 235 -25.00 1.02 -37.31
N GLN A 236 -25.93 0.15 -37.72
CA GLN A 236 -27.11 0.55 -38.48
C GLN A 236 -27.85 1.59 -37.64
N GLY A 237 -27.71 2.85 -38.04
CA GLY A 237 -28.37 3.99 -37.40
C GLY A 237 -29.88 3.80 -37.39
N ASN A 238 -30.43 3.44 -36.24
CA ASN A 238 -31.86 3.47 -36.00
C ASN A 238 -32.25 4.94 -35.80
N ARG A 239 -32.64 5.62 -36.89
CA ARG A 239 -33.28 6.94 -36.82
C ARG A 239 -34.69 6.76 -36.28
N LEU A 240 -34.90 7.07 -35.00
CA LEU A 240 -36.23 7.32 -34.47
C LEU A 240 -36.61 8.77 -34.81
N GLY A 241 -37.60 8.96 -35.69
CA GLY A 241 -38.26 10.25 -35.89
C GLY A 241 -38.63 10.54 -37.34
N SER A 242 -39.87 10.20 -37.69
CA SER A 242 -40.69 10.89 -38.69
C SER A 242 -42.01 11.27 -38.03
#